data_AF-A0A7K3ZS63-F1
#
_entry.id   AF-A0A7K3ZS63-F1
#
_cell.length_a   1.000
_cell.length_b   1.000
_cell.length_c   1.000
_cell.angle_alpha   90.00
_cell.angle_beta   90.00
_cell.angle_gamma   90.00
#
_symmetry.space_group_name_H-M   'P 1'
#
loop_
_entity.id
_entity.type
_entity.pdbx_description
1 polymer ?
#
loop_
_entity_poly.entity_id
_entity_poly.type
_entity_poly.pdbx_seq_one_letter_code
_entity_poly.pdbx_strand_id
1 'polypeptide(L)'
;SVGASHIFYGAHGSDEPNYPDCRKEFYEAFEKAARLGTETDIAIQAPFNGCRKSELLKEAIELGVPLELTWSCYRDGEKHCGRCESCTNRKRAFAEAGITDPTEYET
;
A
#
# COMPACT_ATOMS: atom_id res chain seq x y z
N SER A 1 -14.89 -2.95 20.72
CA SER A 1 -14.97 -2.12 19.50
C SER A 1 -14.39 -0.76 19.80
N VAL A 2 -13.73 -0.13 18.83
CA VAL A 2 -13.24 1.27 18.93
C VAL A 2 -14.20 2.29 18.31
N GLY A 3 -15.38 1.84 17.84
CA GLY A 3 -16.40 2.73 17.26
C GLY A 3 -16.07 3.29 15.87
N ALA A 4 -15.10 2.72 15.16
CA ALA A 4 -14.76 3.14 13.80
C ALA A 4 -15.82 2.69 12.78
N SER A 5 -16.23 3.59 11.90
CA SER A 5 -17.13 3.32 10.77
C SER A 5 -16.41 3.26 9.42
N HIS A 6 -15.12 3.58 9.38
CA HIS A 6 -14.33 3.61 8.15
C HIS A 6 -13.08 2.74 8.31
N ILE A 7 -12.82 1.93 7.29
CA ILE A 7 -11.64 1.09 7.18
C ILE A 7 -10.94 1.49 5.88
N PHE A 8 -9.71 2.00 6.00
CA PHE A 8 -8.86 2.28 4.86
C PHE A 8 -7.91 1.10 4.63
N TYR A 9 -7.87 0.60 3.40
CA TYR A 9 -7.07 -0.53 2.97
C TYR A 9 -6.06 -0.07 1.92
N GLY A 10 -4.78 -0.38 2.13
CA GLY A 10 -3.67 0.11 1.30
C GLY A 10 -3.52 -0.53 -0.08
N ALA A 11 -4.53 -1.21 -0.61
CA ALA A 11 -4.47 -1.74 -1.98
C ALA A 11 -4.40 -0.60 -2.99
N HIS A 12 -3.37 -0.65 -3.85
CA HIS A 12 -3.09 0.41 -4.82
C HIS A 12 -3.32 -0.02 -6.28
N GLY A 13 -3.94 -1.18 -6.53
CA GLY A 13 -4.37 -1.60 -7.87
C GLY A 13 -3.27 -2.11 -8.82
N SER A 14 -2.02 -1.62 -8.75
CA SER A 14 -0.94 -2.10 -9.63
C SER A 14 -0.60 -3.59 -9.45
N ASP A 15 -1.04 -4.16 -8.34
CA ASP A 15 -0.79 -5.55 -7.95
C ASP A 15 -2.00 -6.45 -8.31
N GLU A 16 -3.11 -5.90 -8.85
CA GLU A 16 -4.34 -6.64 -9.22
C GLU A 16 -4.16 -7.88 -10.11
N PRO A 17 -3.21 -7.90 -11.09
CA PRO A 17 -2.96 -9.11 -11.87
C PRO A 17 -2.50 -10.28 -11.00
N ASN A 18 -1.81 -9.99 -9.90
CA ASN A 18 -1.19 -10.97 -9.02
C ASN A 18 -1.98 -11.16 -7.71
N TYR A 19 -2.81 -10.19 -7.33
CA TYR A 19 -3.52 -10.13 -6.04
C TYR A 19 -5.01 -9.84 -6.25
N PRO A 20 -5.87 -10.88 -6.33
CA PRO A 20 -7.30 -10.70 -6.58
C PRO A 20 -8.05 -9.98 -5.45
N ASP A 21 -7.48 -9.99 -4.25
CA ASP A 21 -7.94 -9.27 -3.05
C ASP A 21 -7.69 -7.75 -3.10
N CYS A 22 -6.96 -7.26 -4.10
CA CYS A 22 -6.76 -5.82 -4.33
C CYS A 22 -7.83 -5.18 -5.23
N ARG A 23 -8.75 -5.97 -5.78
CA ARG A 23 -9.76 -5.50 -6.75
C ARG A 23 -10.96 -4.83 -6.08
N LYS A 24 -11.62 -3.93 -6.82
CA LYS A 24 -12.82 -3.23 -6.36
C LYS A 24 -13.95 -4.16 -5.96
N GLU A 25 -14.19 -5.17 -6.77
CA GLU A 25 -15.25 -6.15 -6.54
C GLU A 25 -15.03 -6.91 -5.22
N PHE A 26 -13.77 -7.16 -4.84
CA PHE A 26 -13.46 -7.83 -3.59
C PHE A 26 -13.82 -6.97 -2.38
N TYR A 27 -13.29 -5.75 -2.28
CA TYR A 27 -13.54 -4.93 -1.09
C TYR A 27 -15.00 -4.45 -1.00
N GLU A 28 -15.71 -4.27 -2.12
CA GLU A 28 -17.16 -4.01 -2.11
C GLU A 28 -17.97 -5.22 -1.61
N ALA A 29 -17.59 -6.44 -1.99
CA ALA A 29 -18.21 -7.66 -1.47
C ALA A 29 -17.92 -7.83 0.02
N PHE A 30 -16.70 -7.53 0.45
CA PHE A 30 -16.28 -7.62 1.84
C PHE A 30 -16.99 -6.57 2.72
N GLU A 31 -17.19 -5.35 2.22
CA GLU A 31 -17.99 -4.32 2.90
C GLU A 31 -19.43 -4.79 3.14
N LYS A 32 -20.07 -5.40 2.14
CA LYS A 32 -21.43 -5.97 2.28
C LYS A 32 -21.46 -7.07 3.34
N ALA A 33 -20.49 -7.98 3.33
CA ALA A 33 -20.38 -9.03 4.33
C ALA A 33 -20.17 -8.46 5.75
N ALA A 34 -19.32 -7.43 5.89
CA ALA A 34 -19.06 -6.77 7.16
C ALA A 34 -20.30 -6.07 7.72
N ARG A 35 -21.05 -5.32 6.89
CA ARG A 35 -22.31 -4.68 7.31
C ARG A 35 -23.32 -5.72 7.80
N LEU A 36 -23.48 -6.83 7.09
CA LEU A 36 -24.40 -7.92 7.47
C LEU A 36 -23.95 -8.64 8.75
N GLY A 37 -22.66 -8.92 8.90
CA GLY A 37 -22.14 -9.67 10.04
C GLY A 37 -22.03 -8.87 11.34
N THR A 38 -22.07 -7.54 11.25
CA THR A 38 -21.89 -6.64 12.41
C THR A 38 -23.11 -5.79 12.73
N GLU A 39 -24.09 -5.71 11.82
CA GLU A 39 -25.23 -4.77 11.90
C GLU A 39 -24.80 -3.30 12.09
N THR A 40 -23.65 -2.94 11.51
CA THR A 40 -23.12 -1.56 11.55
C THR A 40 -22.86 -1.02 10.16
N ASP A 41 -22.97 0.30 10.00
CA ASP A 41 -22.65 0.98 8.75
C ASP A 41 -21.14 1.23 8.63
N ILE A 42 -20.43 0.19 8.17
CA ILE A 42 -18.99 0.23 7.90
C ILE A 42 -18.76 0.55 6.42
N ALA A 43 -17.82 1.45 6.15
CA ALA A 43 -17.26 1.73 4.83
C ALA A 43 -15.83 1.18 4.71
N ILE A 44 -15.53 0.48 3.62
CA ILE A 44 -14.20 -0.05 3.29
C ILE A 44 -13.71 0.65 2.04
N GLN A 45 -12.59 1.36 2.15
CA GLN A 45 -12.06 2.20 1.07
C GLN A 45 -10.61 1.86 0.77
N ALA A 46 -10.30 1.72 -0.52
CA ALA A 46 -8.94 1.57 -1.03
C ALA A 46 -8.56 2.84 -1.80
N PRO A 47 -8.11 3.90 -1.11
CA PRO A 47 -7.93 5.23 -1.72
C PRO A 47 -6.91 5.26 -2.85
N PHE A 48 -5.98 4.31 -2.86
CA PHE A 48 -4.92 4.22 -3.86
C PHE A 48 -5.23 3.24 -4.99
N ASN A 49 -6.40 2.60 -5.00
CA ASN A 49 -6.75 1.65 -6.06
C ASN A 49 -6.71 2.35 -7.43
N GLY A 50 -5.93 1.80 -8.36
CA GLY A 50 -5.68 2.38 -9.69
C GLY A 50 -4.51 3.36 -9.76
N CYS A 51 -3.88 3.73 -8.64
CA CYS A 51 -2.70 4.59 -8.61
C CYS A 51 -1.41 3.82 -8.90
N ARG A 52 -0.48 4.43 -9.63
CA ARG A 52 0.88 3.88 -9.78
C ARG A 52 1.67 4.09 -8.49
N LYS A 53 2.59 3.16 -8.18
CA LYS A 53 3.50 3.28 -7.02
C LYS A 53 4.31 4.59 -7.05
N SER A 54 4.68 5.09 -8.22
CA SER A 54 5.37 6.37 -8.39
C SER A 54 4.49 7.59 -8.13
N GLU A 55 3.17 7.50 -8.34
CA GLU A 55 2.22 8.56 -7.97
C GLU A 55 2.00 8.58 -6.46
N LEU A 56 1.86 7.41 -5.85
CA LEU A 56 1.75 7.26 -4.39
C LEU A 56 2.97 7.85 -3.66
N LEU A 57 4.18 7.67 -4.20
CA LEU A 57 5.39 8.28 -3.63
C LEU A 57 5.37 9.81 -3.68
N LYS A 58 4.83 10.40 -4.75
CA LYS A 58 4.71 11.86 -4.87
C LYS A 58 3.73 12.39 -3.83
N GLU A 59 2.58 11.76 -3.70
CA GLU A 59 1.57 12.11 -2.69
C GLU A 59 2.13 11.96 -1.26
N ALA A 60 2.85 10.87 -0.99
CA ALA A 60 3.50 10.67 0.31
C ALA A 60 4.48 11.80 0.66
N ILE A 61 5.23 12.32 -0.31
CA ILE A 61 6.15 13.45 -0.10
C ILE A 61 5.40 14.76 0.08
N GLU A 62 4.36 15.02 -0.69
CA GLU A 62 3.50 16.21 -0.51
C GLU A 62 2.86 16.24 0.90
N LEU A 63 2.52 15.07 1.43
CA LEU A 63 1.99 14.90 2.79
C LEU A 63 3.08 14.88 3.88
N GLY A 64 4.36 14.94 3.53
CA GLY A 64 5.47 14.93 4.49
C GLY A 64 5.67 13.58 5.20
N VAL A 65 5.33 12.46 4.54
CA VAL A 65 5.53 11.12 5.09
C VAL A 65 7.03 10.80 5.20
N PRO A 66 7.52 10.33 6.35
CA PRO A 66 8.93 9.94 6.54
C PRO A 66 9.22 8.59 5.88
N LEU A 67 9.47 8.60 4.56
CA LEU A 67 9.66 7.40 3.75
C LEU A 67 10.87 6.54 4.17
N GLU A 68 11.86 7.13 4.83
CA GLU A 68 13.01 6.45 5.44
C GLU A 68 12.63 5.51 6.60
N LEU A 69 11.48 5.75 7.24
CA LEU A 69 10.97 4.90 8.33
C LEU A 69 10.07 3.76 7.83
N THR A 70 9.80 3.70 6.52
CA THR A 70 8.90 2.70 5.94
C THR A 70 9.64 1.43 5.55
N TRP A 71 9.01 0.27 5.80
CA TRP A 71 9.55 -1.03 5.44
C TRP A 71 8.75 -1.67 4.32
N SER A 72 9.41 -2.02 3.21
CA SER A 72 8.79 -2.76 2.11
C SER A 72 9.43 -4.14 1.92
N CYS A 73 10.63 -4.36 2.45
CA CYS A 73 11.38 -5.58 2.20
C CYS A 73 10.62 -6.83 2.69
N TYR A 74 10.60 -7.89 1.89
CA TYR A 74 10.04 -9.19 2.32
C TYR A 74 10.91 -9.93 3.33
N ARG A 75 12.16 -9.49 3.47
CA ARG A 75 13.08 -10.03 4.48
C ARG A 75 13.06 -9.10 5.67
N ASP A 76 13.18 -9.68 6.85
CA ASP A 76 13.51 -8.94 8.06
C ASP A 76 15.03 -8.70 8.13
N GLY A 77 15.45 -7.69 8.87
CA GLY A 77 16.86 -7.32 9.03
C GLY A 77 17.05 -5.85 9.39
N GLU A 78 18.31 -5.42 9.52
CA GLU A 78 18.63 -4.02 9.82
C GLU A 78 18.46 -3.09 8.60
N LYS A 79 18.61 -3.63 7.39
CA LYS A 79 18.51 -2.89 6.12
C LYS A 79 17.65 -3.66 5.12
N HIS A 80 17.10 -2.96 4.13
CA HIS A 80 16.39 -3.63 3.05
C HIS A 80 17.37 -4.52 2.25
N CYS A 81 17.01 -5.77 1.98
CA CYS A 81 17.93 -6.71 1.30
C CYS A 81 18.33 -6.32 -0.14
N GLY A 82 17.66 -5.33 -0.74
CA GLY A 82 17.99 -4.77 -2.05
C GLY A 82 17.69 -5.65 -3.27
N ARG A 83 17.32 -6.93 -3.06
CA ARG A 83 17.20 -7.96 -4.10
C ARG A 83 15.86 -8.69 -4.18
N CYS A 84 15.00 -8.61 -3.16
CA CYS A 84 13.65 -9.18 -3.22
C CYS A 84 12.75 -8.37 -4.15
N GLU A 85 11.66 -8.97 -4.64
CA GLU A 85 10.73 -8.31 -5.57
C GLU A 85 10.23 -6.97 -5.03
N SER A 86 9.84 -6.89 -3.76
CA SER A 86 9.39 -5.64 -3.15
C SER A 86 10.47 -4.55 -3.12
N CYS A 87 11.74 -4.91 -2.86
CA CYS A 87 12.86 -3.97 -2.96
C CYS A 87 13.06 -3.47 -4.39
N THR A 88 12.98 -4.36 -5.38
CA THR A 88 13.08 -3.99 -6.80
C THR A 88 11.95 -3.06 -7.22
N ASN A 89 10.71 -3.36 -6.79
CA ASN A 89 9.54 -2.54 -7.04
C ASN A 89 9.65 -1.16 -6.39
N ARG A 90 10.17 -1.08 -5.16
CA ARG A 90 10.43 0.18 -4.46
C ARG A 90 11.46 1.04 -5.20
N LYS A 91 12.63 0.49 -5.53
CA LYS A 91 13.68 1.18 -6.29
C LYS A 91 13.15 1.73 -7.62
N ARG A 92 12.37 0.90 -8.35
CA ARG A 92 11.73 1.30 -9.61
C ARG A 92 10.74 2.45 -9.39
N ALA A 93 9.91 2.39 -8.35
CA ALA A 93 8.93 3.44 -8.06
C ALA A 93 9.61 4.78 -7.75
N PHE A 94 10.70 4.80 -6.96
CA PHE A 94 11.48 6.01 -6.71
C PHE A 94 12.13 6.56 -7.99
N ALA A 95 12.72 5.68 -8.80
CA ALA A 95 13.31 6.07 -10.08
C ALA A 95 12.28 6.67 -11.05
N GLU A 96 11.10 6.03 -11.19
CA GLU A 96 9.98 6.53 -12.00
C GLU A 96 9.41 7.85 -11.48
N ALA A 97 9.41 8.05 -10.15
CA ALA A 97 8.95 9.28 -9.54
C ALA A 97 9.95 10.44 -9.71
N GLY A 98 11.21 10.16 -10.06
CA GLY A 98 12.28 11.15 -10.13
C GLY A 98 12.75 11.63 -8.76
N ILE A 99 12.63 10.77 -7.75
CA ILE A 99 12.83 11.09 -6.33
C ILE A 99 13.98 10.23 -5.79
N THR A 100 14.84 10.81 -4.97
CA THR A 100 15.91 10.06 -4.28
C THR A 100 15.29 9.07 -3.31
N ASP A 101 15.60 7.79 -3.48
CA ASP A 101 15.21 6.73 -2.54
C ASP A 101 16.01 6.87 -1.23
N PRO A 102 15.36 7.17 -0.08
CA PRO A 102 16.06 7.33 1.18
C PRO A 102 16.39 5.99 1.86
N THR A 103 16.01 4.85 1.27
CA THR A 103 16.19 3.54 1.86
C THR A 103 17.66 3.10 1.87
N GLU A 104 18.10 2.66 3.04
CA GLU A 104 19.36 1.91 3.16
C GLU A 104 19.19 0.45 2.73
N TYR A 105 20.01 0.03 1.77
CA TYR A 105 20.03 -1.33 1.26
C TYR A 105 21.27 -2.09 1.73
N GLU A 106 21.14 -3.41 1.89
CA GLU A 106 22.29 -4.32 1.95
C GLU A 106 23.15 -4.14 0.67
N THR A 107 24.46 -4.10 0.84
CA THR A 107 25.46 -4.09 -0.24
C THR A 107 25.50 -5.42 -0.98
#